data_AF-A0A399ZZN1-F1
#
_entry.id   AF-A0A399ZZN1-F1
#
_cell.length_a   1.000
_cell.length_b   1.000
_cell.length_c   1.000
_cell.angle_alpha   90.00
_cell.angle_beta   90.00
_cell.angle_gamma   90.00
#
_symmetry.space_group_name_H-M   'P 1'
#
loop_
_entity.id
_entity.type
_entity.pdbx_description
1 polymer ?
#
loop_
_entity_poly.entity_id
_entity_poly.type
_entity_poly.pdbx_seq_one_letter_code
_entity_poly.pdbx_strand_id
1 'polypeptide(L)' 'MLPIPAPPGFWVIAHRGASAYAPENTLAAFALAAKMGVTEVELDAQLT' A
#
# COMPACT_ATOMS: atom_id res chain seq x y z
N MET A 1 -5.68 9.16 4.39
CA MET A 1 -4.60 9.95 5.03
C MET A 1 -3.59 8.97 5.59
N LEU A 2 -2.31 9.18 5.29
CA LEU A 2 -1.24 8.40 5.90
C LEU A 2 -1.23 8.62 7.42
N PRO A 3 -1.04 7.56 8.23
CA PRO A 3 -0.97 7.68 9.68
C PRO A 3 0.38 8.23 10.17
N ILE A 4 1.34 8.43 9.26
CA ILE A 4 2.69 8.92 9.57
C ILE A 4 3.08 10.08 8.63
N PRO A 5 3.73 11.13 9.14
CA PRO A 5 4.36 12.13 8.29
C PRO A 5 5.63 11.55 7.66
N ALA A 6 5.79 11.74 6.35
CA ALA A 6 7.01 11.41 5.62
C ALA A 6 7.63 12.69 5.05
N PRO A 7 8.96 12.88 5.11
CA PRO A 7 9.58 14.06 4.56
C PRO A 7 9.46 14.09 3.02
N PRO A 8 9.54 15.27 2.39
CA PRO A 8 9.57 15.37 0.93
C PRO A 8 10.67 14.49 0.33
N GLY A 9 10.33 13.72 -0.72
CA GLY A 9 11.24 12.79 -1.37
C GLY A 9 11.40 11.44 -0.67
N PHE A 10 10.75 11.21 0.48
CA PHE A 10 10.69 9.89 1.09
C PHE A 10 9.60 9.05 0.43
N TRP A 11 9.97 7.87 -0.06
CA TRP A 11 9.03 6.94 -0.65
C TRP A 11 8.26 6.19 0.42
N VAL A 12 6.93 6.25 0.32
CA VAL A 12 6.02 5.45 1.14
C VAL A 12 5.41 4.40 0.23
N ILE A 13 5.81 3.15 0.42
CA ILE A 13 5.35 2.02 -0.42
C ILE A 13 4.44 1.15 0.44
N ALA A 14 3.22 0.91 -0.02
CA ALA A 14 2.25 0.08 0.70
C ALA A 14 2.59 -1.41 0.56
N HIS A 15 3.14 -1.99 1.63
CA HIS A 15 3.55 -3.39 1.70
C HIS A 15 2.36 -4.36 1.55
N ARG A 16 2.31 -5.06 0.43
CA ARG A 16 1.21 -5.93 -0.02
C ARG A 16 -0.14 -5.20 -0.06
N GLY A 17 -0.12 -3.90 -0.35
CA GLY A 17 -1.25 -2.98 -0.18
C GLY A 17 -1.38 -2.45 1.24
N ALA A 18 -2.59 -2.02 1.64
CA ALA A 18 -2.88 -1.65 3.03
C ALA A 18 -3.09 -2.89 3.91
N SER A 19 -2.08 -3.78 3.98
CA SER A 19 -2.15 -5.13 4.59
C SER A 19 -2.53 -5.14 6.07
N ALA A 20 -2.24 -4.06 6.80
CA ALA A 20 -2.70 -3.89 8.19
C ALA A 20 -4.22 -3.62 8.31
N TYR A 21 -4.90 -3.26 7.21
CA TYR A 21 -6.28 -2.78 7.21
C TYR A 21 -7.22 -3.59 6.29
N ALA A 22 -6.68 -4.36 5.35
CA ALA A 22 -7.43 -5.22 4.43
C ALA A 22 -6.58 -6.44 4.05
N PRO A 23 -7.18 -7.55 3.56
CA PRO A 23 -6.42 -8.74 3.17
C PRO A 23 -5.30 -8.42 2.18
N GLU A 24 -4.09 -8.84 2.51
CA GLU A 24 -2.87 -8.58 1.73
C GLU A 24 -2.95 -9.11 0.29
N ASN A 25 -2.21 -8.49 -0.63
CA ASN A 25 -2.17 -8.86 -2.06
C ASN A 25 -3.56 -8.94 -2.73
N THR A 26 -4.51 -8.11 -2.30
CA THR A 26 -5.83 -7.99 -2.92
C THR A 26 -6.07 -6.61 -3.51
N LEU A 27 -6.94 -6.54 -4.54
CA LEU A 27 -7.41 -5.26 -5.08
C LEU A 27 -8.04 -4.36 -4.01
N ALA A 28 -8.67 -4.94 -2.98
CA ALA A 28 -9.23 -4.18 -1.86
C ALA A 28 -8.13 -3.47 -1.03
N ALA A 29 -7.03 -4.15 -0.72
CA ALA A 29 -5.89 -3.56 -0.04
C ALA A 29 -5.18 -2.49 -0.89
N PHE A 30 -5.10 -2.69 -2.20
CA PHE A 30 -4.50 -1.70 -3.12
C PHE A 30 -5.37 -0.44 -3.24
N ALA A 31 -6.69 -0.62 -3.40
CA ALA A 31 -7.64 0.50 -3.45
C ALA A 31 -7.64 1.30 -2.14
N LEU A 32 -7.49 0.63 -0.99
CA LEU A 32 -7.38 1.30 0.29
C LEU A 32 -6.08 2.09 0.42
N ALA A 33 -4.93 1.53 0.00
CA ALA A 33 -3.65 2.24 -0.03
C ALA A 33 -3.73 3.53 -0.87
N ALA A 34 -4.33 3.45 -2.07
CA ALA A 34 -4.56 4.62 -2.92
C ALA A 34 -5.44 5.68 -2.24
N LYS A 35 -6.54 5.27 -1.59
CA LYS A 35 -7.40 6.17 -0.78
C LYS A 35 -6.66 6.80 0.41
N MET A 36 -5.64 6.12 0.94
CA MET A 36 -4.82 6.64 2.02
C MET A 36 -3.83 7.71 1.56
N GLY A 37 -3.61 7.86 0.24
CA GLY A 37 -2.69 8.82 -0.37
C GLY A 37 -1.33 8.22 -0.74
N VAL A 38 -1.22 6.89 -0.74
CA VAL A 38 -0.01 6.19 -1.18
C VAL A 38 0.00 6.07 -2.70
N THR A 39 1.14 6.36 -3.32
CA THR A 39 1.34 6.32 -4.78
C THR A 39 1.95 5.02 -5.28
N GLU A 40 2.64 4.27 -4.43
CA GLU A 40 3.32 3.02 -4.76
C GLU A 40 2.82 1.85 -3.90
N VAL A 41 2.63 0.69 -4.51
CA VAL A 41 2.26 -0.55 -3.83
C VAL A 41 3.35 -1.58 -4.09
N GLU A 42 3.77 -2.27 -3.04
CA GLU A 42 4.55 -3.50 -3.14
C GLU A 42 3.59 -4.69 -3.15
N LEU A 43 3.91 -5.74 -3.91
CA LEU A 43 3.08 -6.94 -4.06
C LEU A 43 3.96 -8.16 -4.32
N ASP A 44 3.46 -9.33 -3.94
CA ASP A 44 4.06 -10.62 -4.29
C ASP A 44 3.33 -11.27 -5.47
N ALA A 45 4.07 -11.92 -6.35
CA ALA A 45 3.53 -12.71 -7.45
C ALA A 45 4.03 -14.16 -7.38
N GLN A 46 3.21 -15.11 -7.83
CA GLN A 46 3.56 -16.53 -7.94
C GLN A 46 3.10 -17.12 -9.27
N LEU A 47 3.81 -18.15 -9.74
CA LEU A 47 3.38 -18.95 -10.89
C LEU A 47 2.28 -19.94 -10.46
N THR A 48 1.41 -20.26 -11.42
CA THR A 48 0.36 -21.28 -11.27
C THR A 48 0.84 -22.66 -11.68
#